data_AF-A0A7Y3TF19-F1
#
_entry.id   AF-A0A7Y3TF19-F1
#
_cell.length_a   1.000
_cell.length_b   1.000
_cell.length_c   1.000
_cell.angle_alpha   90.00
_cell.angle_beta   90.00
_cell.angle_gamma   90.00
#
_symmetry.space_group_name_H-M   'P 1'
#
loop_
_entity.id
_entity.type
_entity.pdbx_description
1 polymer ?
#
loop_
_entity_poly.entity_id
_entity_poly.type
_entity_poly.pdbx_seq_one_letter_code
_entity_poly.pdbx_strand_id
1 'polypeptide(L)' 'MRHLAKEHTNAHIEPKKGFKIHLLVFVLTIPALWLLWFFTDRTYLWPFWQTAAWGTGLLFHYMGVFIFKKKFHQ' A
#
# COMPACT_ATOMS: atom_id res chain seq x y z
N MET A 1 12.15 -41.17 -4.12
CA MET A 1 12.16 -39.73 -4.52
C MET A 1 10.73 -39.18 -4.65
N ARG A 2 9.87 -39.27 -3.62
CA ARG A 2 8.48 -38.73 -3.65
C ARG A 2 8.11 -37.87 -2.44
N HIS A 3 9.07 -37.54 -1.57
CA HIS A 3 8.79 -36.86 -0.29
C HIS A 3 9.38 -35.44 -0.19
N LEU A 4 10.03 -34.90 -1.24
CA LEU A 4 10.74 -33.62 -1.16
C LEU A 4 9.99 -32.41 -1.76
N ALA A 5 8.72 -32.56 -2.17
CA ALA A 5 8.08 -31.60 -3.06
C ALA A 5 6.99 -30.69 -2.45
N LYS A 6 6.69 -30.77 -1.14
CA LYS A 6 5.59 -29.96 -0.59
C LYS A 6 5.85 -29.53 0.84
N GLU A 7 6.66 -28.50 1.03
CA GLU A 7 6.41 -27.49 2.07
C GLU A 7 6.94 -26.14 1.58
N HIS A 8 6.29 -25.57 0.57
CA HIS A 8 6.24 -24.11 0.50
C HIS A 8 5.31 -23.69 1.63
N THR A 9 5.87 -23.51 2.83
CA THR A 9 5.18 -22.91 3.96
C THR A 9 4.65 -21.57 3.46
N ASN A 10 3.36 -21.52 3.12
CA ASN A 10 2.72 -20.28 2.74
C ASN A 10 2.80 -19.40 3.99
N ALA A 11 3.77 -18.49 4.04
CA ALA A 11 3.84 -17.50 5.09
C ALA A 11 2.47 -16.82 5.11
N HIS A 12 1.75 -16.94 6.22
CA HIS A 12 0.41 -16.40 6.34
C HIS A 12 0.52 -14.88 6.34
N ILE A 13 0.41 -14.26 5.17
CA ILE A 13 0.44 -12.81 5.04
C ILE A 13 -0.91 -12.29 5.52
N GLU A 14 -0.92 -11.61 6.66
CA GLU A 14 -2.12 -10.94 7.14
C GLU A 14 -2.42 -9.70 6.28
N PRO A 15 -3.50 -9.68 5.47
CA PRO A 15 -3.78 -8.58 4.55
C PRO A 15 -4.01 -7.25 5.28
N LYS A 16 -4.56 -7.30 6.50
CA LYS A 16 -4.73 -6.11 7.35
C LYS A 16 -3.39 -5.50 7.77
N LYS A 17 -2.38 -6.33 8.05
CA LYS A 17 -1.03 -5.86 8.40
C LYS A 17 -0.37 -5.19 7.19
N GLY A 18 -0.51 -5.78 6.01
CA GLY A 18 -0.07 -5.18 4.75
C GLY A 18 -0.69 -3.80 4.51
N PHE A 19 -2.00 -3.65 4.71
CA PHE A 19 -2.67 -2.36 4.57
C PHE A 19 -2.17 -1.31 5.58
N LYS A 20 -2.01 -1.69 6.86
CA LYS A 20 -1.47 -0.77 7.89
C LYS A 20 -0.09 -0.23 7.53
N ILE A 21 0.79 -1.08 7.00
CA ILE A 21 2.12 -0.67 6.55
C ILE A 21 2.00 0.30 5.36
N HIS A 22 1.19 -0.02 4.35
CA HIS A 22 0.99 0.87 3.20
C HIS A 22 0.43 2.25 3.64
N LEU A 23 -0.55 2.26 4.53
CA LEU A 23 -1.11 3.48 5.10
C LEU A 23 -0.07 4.29 5.87
N LEU A 24 0.74 3.64 6.72
CA LEU A 24 1.79 4.32 7.49
C LEU A 24 2.81 4.97 6.57
N VAL A 25 3.31 4.23 5.58
CA VAL A 25 4.25 4.78 4.59
C VAL A 25 3.62 5.95 3.84
N PHE A 26 2.35 5.84 3.44
CA PHE A 26 1.65 6.93 2.77
C PHE A 26 1.56 8.20 3.64
N VAL A 27 1.14 8.06 4.89
CA VAL A 27 0.96 9.18 5.83
C VAL A 27 2.29 9.84 6.21
N LEU A 28 3.41 9.12 6.20
CA LEU A 28 4.72 9.70 6.49
C LEU A 28 5.37 10.32 5.25
N THR A 29 5.33 9.61 4.12
CA THR A 29 6.04 10.02 2.90
C THR A 29 5.34 11.19 2.22
N ILE A 30 4.00 11.21 2.12
CA ILE A 30 3.29 12.29 1.41
C ILE A 30 3.57 13.65 2.05
N PRO A 31 3.38 13.88 3.36
CA PRO A 31 3.72 15.16 3.98
C PRO A 31 5.19 15.52 3.84
N ALA A 32 6.11 14.56 3.93
CA ALA A 32 7.54 14.81 3.73
C ALA A 32 7.85 15.33 2.32
N LEU A 33 7.23 14.75 1.27
CA LEU A 33 7.39 15.22 -0.11
C LEU A 33 6.78 16.61 -0.32
N TRP A 34 5.63 16.88 0.30
CA TRP A 34 5.00 18.21 0.26
C TRP A 34 5.82 19.27 1.00
N LEU A 35 6.42 18.93 2.15
CA LEU A 35 7.36 19.78 2.87
C LEU A 35 8.61 20.03 2.03
N LEU A 36 9.19 19.00 1.43
CA LEU A 36 10.35 19.12 0.54
C LEU A 36 10.06 20.08 -0.62
N TRP A 37 8.91 19.92 -1.28
CA TRP A 37 8.47 20.84 -2.33
C TRP A 37 8.28 22.26 -1.83
N PHE A 38 7.69 22.44 -0.64
CA PHE A 38 7.46 23.75 -0.05
C PHE A 38 8.77 24.51 0.23
N PHE A 39 9.83 23.80 0.63
CA PHE A 39 11.14 24.36 0.96
C PHE A 39 12.14 24.42 -0.21
N THR A 40 11.82 23.85 -1.36
CA THR A 40 12.73 23.81 -2.52
C THR A 40 12.21 24.69 -3.65
N ASP A 41 11.65 24.09 -4.71
CA ASP A 41 11.13 24.79 -5.86
C ASP A 41 9.61 24.54 -5.99
N ARG A 42 8.85 25.64 -5.90
CA ARG A 42 7.38 25.65 -5.98
C ARG A 42 6.86 25.94 -7.39
N THR A 43 7.73 26.03 -8.40
CA THR A 43 7.34 26.31 -9.79
C THR A 43 6.50 25.18 -10.41
N TYR A 44 6.71 23.94 -9.98
CA TYR A 44 5.96 22.79 -10.47
C TYR A 44 5.46 21.89 -9.33
N LEU A 45 4.14 21.62 -9.31
CA LEU A 45 3.44 20.84 -8.29
C LEU A 45 3.67 19.33 -8.42
N TRP A 46 4.92 18.89 -8.50
CA TRP A 46 5.24 17.46 -8.67
C TRP A 46 4.74 16.52 -7.55
N PRO A 47 4.61 16.92 -6.26
CA PRO A 47 4.08 16.00 -5.23
C PRO A 47 2.63 15.60 -5.46
N PHE A 48 1.88 16.38 -6.25
CA PHE A 48 0.50 16.08 -6.60
C PHE A 48 0.39 14.73 -7.29
N TRP A 49 1.24 14.45 -8.28
CA TRP A 49 1.21 13.20 -9.04
C TRP A 49 1.52 11.99 -8.16
N GLN A 50 2.48 12.13 -7.24
CA GLN A 50 2.79 11.07 -6.27
C GLN A 50 1.63 10.82 -5.32
N THR A 51 1.00 11.88 -4.82
CA THR A 51 -0.19 11.78 -3.96
C THR A 51 -1.34 11.09 -4.68
N ALA A 52 -1.61 11.45 -5.93
CA ALA A 52 -2.69 10.88 -6.73
C ALA A 52 -2.47 9.39 -7.06
N ALA A 53 -1.28 9.03 -7.55
CA ALA A 53 -0.95 7.67 -7.93
C ALA A 53 -0.95 6.73 -6.72
N TRP A 54 -0.28 7.13 -5.64
CA TRP A 54 -0.21 6.31 -4.42
C TRP A 54 -1.55 6.29 -3.67
N GLY A 55 -2.29 7.40 -3.67
CA GLY A 55 -3.62 7.46 -3.06
C GLY A 55 -4.59 6.50 -3.74
N THR A 56 -4.52 6.39 -5.07
CA THR A 56 -5.28 5.39 -5.84
C THR A 56 -4.89 3.97 -5.42
N GLY A 57 -3.60 3.67 -5.32
CA GLY A 57 -3.11 2.37 -4.84
C GLY A 57 -3.55 2.03 -3.41
N LEU A 58 -3.53 3.01 -2.51
CA LEU A 58 -4.01 2.87 -1.13
C LEU A 58 -5.51 2.58 -1.08
N LEU A 59 -6.31 3.25 -1.92
CA LEU A 59 -7.75 3.04 -2.04
C LEU A 59 -8.06 1.63 -2.54
N PHE A 60 -7.40 1.16 -3.60
CA PHE A 60 -7.59 -0.22 -4.06
C PHE A 60 -7.11 -1.27 -3.05
N HIS A 61 -6.03 -1.00 -2.30
CA HIS A 61 -5.60 -1.89 -1.22
C HIS A 61 -6.66 -1.97 -0.10
N TYR A 62 -7.23 -0.84 0.31
CA TYR A 62 -8.34 -0.80 1.25
C TYR A 62 -9.52 -1.64 0.76
N MET A 63 -9.94 -1.46 -0.50
CA MET A 63 -11.03 -2.23 -1.10
C MET A 63 -10.74 -3.74 -1.09
N GLY A 64 -9.51 -4.15 -1.44
CA GLY A 64 -9.08 -5.55 -1.39
C GLY A 64 -9.16 -6.16 0.01
N VAL A 65 -8.75 -5.42 1.04
CA VAL A 65 -8.70 -5.93 2.41
C VAL A 65 -10.05 -5.92 3.12
N PHE A 66 -10.86 -4.88 2.92
CA PHE A 66 -12.07 -4.64 3.72
C PHE A 66 -13.38 -4.85 2.97
N ILE A 67 -13.42 -4.58 1.66
CA ILE A 67 -14.65 -4.68 0.87
C ILE A 67 -14.75 -6.06 0.21
N PHE A 68 -13.72 -6.45 -0.55
CA PHE A 68 -13.77 -7.68 -1.34
C PHE A 68 -13.59 -8.95 -0.51
N LYS A 69 -12.90 -8.88 0.63
CA LYS A 69 -12.68 -10.04 1.51
C LYS A 69 -13.98 -10.62 2.09
N LYS A 70 -15.07 -9.84 2.13
CA LYS A 70 -16.38 -10.28 2.64
C LYS A 70 -17.13 -11.21 1.67
N LYS A 71 -16.71 -11.30 0.40
CA LYS A 71 -17.49 -11.96 -0.67
C LYS A 71 -17.08 -13.41 -0.99
N PHE A 72 -16.04 -13.96 -0.35
CA PHE A 72 -15.47 -15.28 -0.72
C PHE A 72 -15.67 -16.41 0.32
N HIS A 73 -16.55 -16.23 1.31
CA HIS A 73 -16.92 -17.26 2.30
C HIS A 73 -18.45 -17.42 2.45
N GLN A 74 -19.19 -17.18 1.37
CA GLN A 74 -20.55 -17.70 1.17
C GLN A 74 -20.46 -18.78 0.10
#